data_AF-A0A3D3XQY2-F1
#
_entry.id   AF-A0A3D3XQY2-F1
#
_cell.length_a   1.000
_cell.length_b   1.000
_cell.length_c   1.000
_cell.angle_alpha   90.00
_cell.angle_beta   90.00
_cell.angle_gamma   90.00
#
_symmetry.space_group_name_H-M   'P 1'
#
loop_
_entity.id
_entity.type
_entity.pdbx_description
1 polymer ?
#
loop_
_entity_poly.entity_id
_entity_poly.type
_entity_poly.pdbx_seq_one_letter_code
_entity_poly.pdbx_strand_id
1 'polypeptide(L)'
;VEGGGNFVVTYTTAGRNGTELPTPLPVVIGRDRVTEEDAPITLSKHPILSSPNEITSSDFNYWVQERGLYFPKSYEGFTEVLTITESTGTNYSNSTVVGHYGKGSVIYTGLSLFRELPAGVPGAIKLLQNILHYDH
;
A
#
# COMPACT_ATOMS: atom_id res chain seq x y z
N VAL A 1 9.95 -11.04 11.65
CA VAL A 1 10.01 -9.56 11.67
C VAL A 1 10.92 -9.05 12.75
N GLU A 2 10.71 -9.41 14.02
CA GLU A 2 11.46 -8.88 15.19
C GLU A 2 13.00 -8.81 15.02
N GLY A 3 13.60 -9.79 14.33
CA GLY A 3 15.04 -9.85 14.06
C GLY A 3 15.57 -9.02 12.87
N GLY A 4 14.75 -8.20 12.20
CA GLY A 4 15.20 -7.36 11.05
C GLY A 4 14.62 -7.74 9.68
N GLY A 5 13.57 -8.56 9.65
CA GLY A 5 12.92 -8.96 8.40
C GLY A 5 11.71 -8.09 8.07
N ASN A 6 11.44 -7.90 6.78
CA ASN A 6 10.27 -7.18 6.27
C ASN A 6 9.10 -8.13 5.99
N PHE A 7 7.95 -7.93 6.63
CA PHE A 7 6.73 -8.71 6.40
C PHE A 7 5.75 -7.89 5.57
N VAL A 8 5.61 -8.28 4.31
CA VAL A 8 4.77 -7.59 3.34
C VAL A 8 3.51 -8.40 3.09
N VAL A 9 2.35 -7.78 3.28
CA VAL A 9 1.07 -8.32 2.86
C VAL A 9 0.55 -7.51 1.69
N THR A 10 0.27 -8.21 0.59
CA THR A 10 -0.39 -7.67 -0.58
C THR A 10 -1.72 -8.39 -0.79
N TYR A 11 -2.76 -7.66 -1.18
CA TYR A 11 -4.03 -8.22 -1.67
C TYR A 11 -4.61 -9.36 -0.81
N THR A 12 -5.43 -9.01 0.19
CA THR A 12 -6.25 -9.97 0.92
C THR A 12 -7.70 -9.53 0.85
N THR A 13 -8.63 -10.47 0.65
CA THR A 13 -10.06 -10.14 0.55
C THR A 13 -10.70 -10.06 1.93
N ALA A 14 -11.62 -9.13 2.13
CA ALA A 14 -12.39 -9.02 3.36
C ALA A 14 -13.90 -9.14 3.13
N GLY A 15 -14.59 -9.75 4.11
CA GLY A 15 -16.05 -9.74 4.20
C GLY A 15 -16.58 -8.42 4.77
N ARG A 16 -17.90 -8.32 4.98
CA ARG A 16 -18.55 -7.10 5.52
C ARG A 16 -18.02 -6.70 6.91
N ASN A 17 -17.63 -7.67 7.73
CA ASN A 17 -17.12 -7.42 9.07
C ASN A 17 -15.63 -7.01 9.06
N GLY A 18 -14.97 -7.05 7.90
CA GLY A 18 -13.52 -6.96 7.79
C GLY A 18 -12.83 -8.30 8.06
N THR A 19 -11.51 -8.31 7.89
CA THR A 19 -10.66 -9.47 8.14
C THR A 19 -9.41 -9.00 8.88
N GLU A 20 -9.17 -9.58 10.05
CA GLU A 20 -7.91 -9.38 10.78
C GLU A 20 -6.80 -10.17 10.08
N LEU A 21 -5.67 -9.53 9.83
CA LEU A 21 -4.53 -10.19 9.22
C LEU A 21 -3.60 -10.75 10.30
N PRO A 22 -2.98 -11.93 10.08
CA PRO A 22 -2.04 -12.53 11.02
C PRO A 22 -0.67 -11.86 10.93
N THR A 23 -0.61 -10.57 11.25
CA THR A 23 0.60 -9.74 11.24
C THR A 23 1.10 -9.46 12.67
N PRO A 24 2.39 -9.14 12.86
CA PRO A 24 2.91 -8.78 14.19
C PRO A 24 2.33 -7.49 14.80
N LEU A 25 1.80 -6.59 13.96
CA LEU A 25 1.04 -5.41 14.37
C LEU A 25 -0.44 -5.61 14.02
N PRO A 26 -1.37 -5.09 14.83
CA PRO A 26 -2.80 -5.27 14.59
C PRO A 26 -3.27 -4.50 13.35
N VAL A 27 -3.83 -5.23 12.39
CA VAL A 27 -4.45 -4.65 11.19
C VAL A 27 -5.70 -5.42 10.80
N VAL A 28 -6.77 -4.67 10.54
CA VAL A 28 -8.04 -5.20 10.06
C VAL A 28 -8.35 -4.56 8.73
N ILE A 29 -8.44 -5.37 7.68
CA ILE A 29 -8.79 -4.91 6.33
C ILE A 29 -10.31 -4.83 6.15
N GLY A 30 -10.75 -3.83 5.41
CA GLY A 30 -12.14 -3.59 5.03
C GLY A 30 -12.41 -3.91 3.57
N ARG A 31 -13.50 -3.35 3.02
CA ARG A 31 -13.91 -3.52 1.63
C ARG A 31 -13.70 -2.28 0.76
N ASP A 32 -13.18 -1.22 1.37
CA ASP A 32 -12.88 0.04 0.70
C ASP A 32 -11.92 -0.20 -0.46
N ARG A 33 -12.13 0.58 -1.52
CA ARG A 33 -11.46 0.44 -2.80
C ARG A 33 -11.56 1.74 -3.57
N VAL A 34 -10.64 1.92 -4.50
CA VAL A 34 -10.72 2.97 -5.53
C VAL A 34 -10.64 2.28 -6.87
N THR A 35 -11.76 2.30 -7.61
CA THR A 35 -11.87 1.62 -8.91
C THR A 35 -11.44 2.48 -10.09
N GLU A 36 -11.31 3.79 -9.87
CA GLU A 36 -10.79 4.76 -10.83
C GLU A 36 -9.27 4.55 -10.98
N GLU A 37 -8.82 4.01 -12.11
CA GLU A 37 -7.39 3.70 -12.35
C GLU A 37 -6.51 4.95 -12.47
N ASP A 38 -7.11 6.09 -12.84
CA ASP A 38 -6.48 7.40 -13.01
C ASP A 38 -6.65 8.32 -11.79
N ALA A 39 -7.28 7.84 -10.70
CA ALA A 39 -7.47 8.63 -9.48
C ALA A 39 -6.15 9.26 -9.00
N PRO A 40 -6.13 10.58 -8.71
CA PRO A 40 -4.92 11.29 -8.27
C PRO A 40 -4.27 10.69 -7.03
N ILE A 41 -2.93 10.73 -7.02
CA ILE A 41 -2.10 10.26 -5.91
C ILE A 41 -1.29 11.42 -5.32
N THR A 42 -1.43 11.62 -4.01
CA THR A 42 -0.59 12.51 -3.21
C THR A 42 0.37 11.68 -2.37
N LEU A 43 1.66 12.00 -2.46
CA LEU A 43 2.72 11.29 -1.75
C LEU A 43 3.00 11.93 -0.39
N SER A 44 3.17 11.11 0.64
CA SER A 44 3.67 11.58 1.94
C SER A 44 5.20 11.66 1.94
N LYS A 45 5.76 12.25 3.00
CA LYS A 45 7.21 12.18 3.24
C LYS A 45 7.55 10.87 3.96
N HIS A 46 7.69 9.78 3.20
CA HIS A 46 7.99 8.45 3.72
C HIS A 46 9.22 7.81 3.05
N PRO A 47 10.14 7.13 3.77
CA PRO A 47 11.37 6.58 3.17
C PRO A 47 11.11 5.57 2.05
N ILE A 48 10.01 4.82 2.12
CA ILE A 48 9.56 3.87 1.08
C ILE A 48 9.33 4.54 -0.30
N LEU A 49 9.14 5.86 -0.34
CA LEU A 49 8.93 6.60 -1.58
C LEU A 49 10.23 7.19 -2.14
N SER A 50 11.35 7.05 -1.42
CA SER A 50 12.63 7.68 -1.77
C SER A 50 13.79 6.70 -2.00
N SER A 51 13.65 5.42 -1.66
CA SER A 51 14.72 4.43 -1.78
C SER A 51 14.21 3.02 -2.04
N PRO A 52 14.89 2.21 -2.88
CA PRO A 52 16.07 2.57 -3.68
C PRO A 52 15.73 3.43 -4.91
N ASN A 53 14.44 3.56 -5.24
CA ASN A 53 13.97 4.41 -6.33
C ASN A 53 13.22 5.61 -5.77
N GLU A 54 13.40 6.79 -6.38
CA GLU A 54 12.49 7.91 -6.15
C GLU A 54 11.14 7.62 -6.81
N ILE A 55 10.06 7.72 -6.02
CA ILE A 55 8.68 7.58 -6.46
C ILE A 55 8.07 8.97 -6.56
N THR A 56 7.44 9.24 -7.71
CA THR A 56 6.71 10.48 -7.98
C THR A 56 5.28 10.17 -8.38
N SER A 57 4.39 11.16 -8.39
CA SER A 57 3.01 10.95 -8.86
C SER A 57 2.94 10.42 -10.30
N SER A 58 3.96 10.66 -11.13
CA SER A 58 4.01 10.14 -12.51
C SER A 58 4.27 8.63 -12.59
N ASP A 59 4.81 8.03 -11.54
CA ASP A 59 4.93 6.57 -11.45
C ASP A 59 3.55 5.91 -11.42
N PHE A 60 2.53 6.63 -10.99
CA PHE A 60 1.14 6.17 -10.97
C PHE A 60 0.41 6.32 -12.31
N ASN A 61 1.11 6.70 -13.39
CA ASN A 61 0.54 6.71 -14.74
C ASN A 61 0.43 5.28 -15.30
N TYR A 62 -0.48 5.09 -16.26
CA TYR A 62 -0.69 3.81 -16.96
C TYR A 62 -1.12 2.64 -16.06
N TRP A 63 -1.58 2.92 -14.84
CA TRP A 63 -2.25 1.93 -13.99
C TRP A 63 -3.43 1.31 -14.74
N VAL A 64 -3.63 0.01 -14.58
CA VAL A 64 -4.70 -0.73 -15.28
C VAL A 64 -5.70 -1.27 -14.28
N GLN A 65 -6.95 -0.83 -14.42
CA GLN A 65 -8.08 -1.23 -13.58
C GLN A 65 -7.85 -1.02 -12.07
N GLU A 66 -8.57 -0.06 -11.49
CA GLU A 66 -8.61 0.16 -10.03
C GLU A 66 -7.24 0.51 -9.42
N ARG A 67 -7.15 1.60 -8.65
CA ARG A 67 -5.93 1.90 -7.88
C ARG A 67 -5.64 0.86 -6.81
N GLY A 68 -6.68 0.38 -6.14
CA GLY A 68 -6.53 -0.54 -5.04
C GLY A 68 -7.83 -0.97 -4.41
N LEU A 69 -7.74 -2.03 -3.61
CA LEU A 69 -8.85 -2.75 -3.02
C LEU A 69 -8.50 -3.19 -1.59
N TYR A 70 -9.54 -3.37 -0.79
CA TYR A 70 -9.48 -3.92 0.56
C TYR A 70 -8.60 -3.11 1.51
N PHE A 71 -8.80 -1.79 1.56
CA PHE A 71 -7.98 -0.94 2.42
C PHE A 71 -8.21 -1.25 3.92
N PRO A 72 -7.18 -1.07 4.78
CA PRO A 72 -7.27 -1.22 6.23
C PRO A 72 -8.34 -0.31 6.82
N LYS A 73 -9.29 -0.87 7.56
CA LYS A 73 -10.27 -0.10 8.36
C LYS A 73 -9.78 0.19 9.79
N SER A 74 -8.72 -0.51 10.23
CA SER A 74 -8.01 -0.31 11.50
C SER A 74 -6.58 -0.83 11.34
N TYR A 75 -5.59 -0.08 11.83
CA TYR A 75 -4.15 -0.33 11.61
C TYR A 75 -3.31 0.40 12.68
N GLU A 76 -3.41 -0.03 13.95
CA GLU A 76 -2.68 0.64 15.03
C GLU A 76 -1.16 0.40 14.91
N GLY A 77 -0.37 1.46 15.06
CA GLY A 77 1.09 1.40 14.96
C GLY A 77 1.65 1.50 13.54
N PHE A 78 0.83 1.90 12.57
CA PHE A 78 1.26 2.12 11.20
C PHE A 78 1.23 3.61 10.81
N THR A 79 2.06 3.98 9.84
CA THR A 79 2.07 5.25 9.14
C THR A 79 1.53 5.08 7.72
N GLU A 80 0.87 6.12 7.22
CA GLU A 80 0.30 6.15 5.86
C GLU A 80 1.33 6.65 4.86
N VAL A 81 1.39 6.01 3.69
CA VAL A 81 2.44 6.29 2.70
C VAL A 81 1.97 7.25 1.62
N LEU A 82 0.72 7.14 1.17
CA LEU A 82 0.16 7.93 0.08
C LEU A 82 -1.35 8.06 0.23
N THR A 83 -1.92 9.07 -0.41
CA THR A 83 -3.37 9.32 -0.46
C THR A 83 -3.86 9.21 -1.88
N ILE A 84 -4.95 8.45 -2.07
CA ILE A 84 -5.69 8.34 -3.32
C ILE A 84 -6.96 9.18 -3.19
N THR A 85 -7.19 10.08 -4.14
CA THR A 85 -8.37 10.94 -4.15
C THR A 85 -9.30 10.51 -5.28
N GLU A 86 -10.51 10.09 -4.96
CA GLU A 86 -11.52 9.79 -5.98
C GLU A 86 -12.08 11.06 -6.61
N SER A 87 -12.67 10.93 -7.81
CA SER A 87 -13.43 11.99 -8.47
C SER A 87 -14.56 12.57 -7.61
N THR A 88 -15.08 11.78 -6.67
CA THR A 88 -16.09 12.18 -5.68
C THR A 88 -15.56 13.12 -4.59
N GLY A 89 -14.23 13.24 -4.47
CA GLY A 89 -13.54 13.98 -3.41
C GLY A 89 -13.21 13.14 -2.17
N THR A 90 -13.57 11.86 -2.16
CA THR A 90 -13.20 10.93 -1.07
C THR A 90 -11.70 10.67 -1.10
N ASN A 91 -11.06 10.71 0.07
CA ASN A 91 -9.62 10.48 0.22
C ASN A 91 -9.36 9.17 0.96
N TYR A 92 -8.46 8.37 0.40
CA TYR A 92 -7.99 7.11 0.96
C TYR A 92 -6.47 7.15 1.17
N SER A 93 -6.03 7.40 2.40
CA SER A 93 -4.61 7.42 2.79
C SER A 93 -4.08 6.08 3.30
N ASN A 94 -5.00 5.14 3.54
CA ASN A 94 -4.76 3.83 4.12
C ASN A 94 -4.44 2.74 3.09
N SER A 95 -4.38 3.05 1.79
CA SER A 95 -4.12 2.02 0.76
C SER A 95 -2.76 1.33 0.92
N THR A 96 -1.77 2.03 1.49
CA THR A 96 -0.46 1.47 1.84
C THR A 96 -0.03 2.01 3.19
N VAL A 97 0.20 1.12 4.15
CA VAL A 97 0.56 1.45 5.53
C VAL A 97 1.79 0.68 5.97
N VAL A 98 2.67 1.33 6.74
CA VAL A 98 3.96 0.78 7.19
C VAL A 98 4.06 0.91 8.70
N GLY A 99 4.36 -0.18 9.39
CA GLY A 99 4.62 -0.20 10.83
C GLY A 99 5.96 -0.88 11.12
N HIS A 100 6.50 -0.62 12.31
CA HIS A 100 7.76 -1.22 12.75
C HIS A 100 7.52 -2.17 13.92
N TYR A 101 8.20 -3.31 13.91
CA TYR A 101 8.10 -4.32 14.96
C TYR A 101 9.47 -4.94 15.27
N GLY A 102 10.01 -4.63 16.44
CA GLY A 102 11.39 -4.95 16.79
C GLY A 102 12.37 -4.23 15.86
N LYS A 103 13.23 -4.98 15.17
CA LYS A 103 14.18 -4.44 14.17
C LYS A 103 13.65 -4.48 12.74
N GLY A 104 12.44 -5.02 12.52
CA GLY A 104 11.88 -5.20 11.19
C GLY A 104 10.64 -4.36 10.96
N SER A 105 10.05 -4.53 9.78
CA SER A 105 8.89 -3.78 9.30
C SER A 105 7.72 -4.69 8.97
N VAL A 106 6.51 -4.15 9.08
CA VAL A 106 5.26 -4.75 8.66
C VAL A 106 4.59 -3.79 7.68
N ILE A 107 4.37 -4.25 6.45
CA ILE A 107 3.81 -3.41 5.39
C ILE A 107 2.55 -4.07 4.88
N TYR A 108 1.45 -3.32 4.85
CA TYR A 108 0.26 -3.70 4.11
C TYR A 108 0.10 -2.78 2.91
N THR A 109 -0.17 -3.35 1.74
CA THR A 109 -0.65 -2.59 0.59
C THR A 109 -1.85 -3.27 -0.07
N GLY A 110 -2.92 -2.49 -0.18
CA GLY A 110 -4.11 -2.81 -0.96
C GLY A 110 -4.05 -2.26 -2.38
N LEU A 111 -2.92 -1.67 -2.81
CA LEU A 111 -2.77 -1.28 -4.22
C LEU A 111 -2.92 -2.52 -5.12
N SER A 112 -3.48 -2.33 -6.32
CA SER A 112 -3.78 -3.40 -7.28
C SER A 112 -2.54 -4.02 -7.94
N LEU A 113 -1.42 -4.19 -7.21
CA LEU A 113 -0.15 -4.70 -7.74
C LEU A 113 -0.30 -6.04 -8.48
N PHE A 114 -1.26 -6.89 -8.08
CA PHE A 114 -1.57 -8.14 -8.77
C PHE A 114 -2.08 -7.96 -10.21
N ARG A 115 -2.58 -6.77 -10.57
CA ARG A 115 -2.95 -6.38 -11.94
C ARG A 115 -1.81 -5.63 -12.62
N GLU A 116 -1.20 -4.70 -11.89
CA GLU A 116 -0.17 -3.82 -12.45
C GLU A 116 1.12 -4.55 -12.83
N LEU A 117 1.54 -5.52 -12.00
CA LEU A 117 2.77 -6.26 -12.24
C LEU A 117 2.66 -7.15 -13.50
N PRO A 118 1.60 -7.95 -13.71
CA PRO A 118 1.40 -8.65 -14.98
C PRO A 118 1.26 -7.74 -16.20
N ALA A 119 0.68 -6.55 -16.04
CA ALA A 119 0.55 -5.57 -17.11
C ALA A 119 1.87 -4.82 -17.42
N GLY A 120 2.90 -5.01 -16.59
CA GLY A 120 4.22 -4.41 -16.79
C GLY A 120 4.28 -2.92 -16.47
N VAL A 121 3.41 -2.41 -15.59
CA VAL A 121 3.38 -0.99 -15.21
C VAL A 121 4.68 -0.62 -14.48
N PRO A 122 5.53 0.27 -15.05
CA PRO A 122 6.86 0.51 -14.51
C PRO A 122 6.86 1.06 -13.07
N GLY A 123 5.93 1.97 -12.75
CA GLY A 123 5.85 2.55 -11.42
C GLY A 123 5.42 1.56 -10.34
N ALA A 124 4.54 0.61 -10.66
CA ALA A 124 4.17 -0.46 -9.74
C ALA A 124 5.36 -1.40 -9.45
N ILE A 125 6.17 -1.70 -10.47
CA ILE A 125 7.41 -2.47 -10.31
C ILE A 125 8.41 -1.71 -9.44
N LYS A 126 8.62 -0.41 -9.67
CA LYS A 126 9.48 0.45 -8.84
C LYS A 126 9.02 0.47 -7.39
N LEU A 127 7.73 0.68 -7.15
CA LEU A 127 7.17 0.73 -5.80
C LEU A 127 7.33 -0.62 -5.08
N LEU A 128 7.12 -1.75 -5.78
CA LEU A 128 7.38 -3.07 -5.22
C LEU A 128 8.85 -3.23 -4.82
N GLN A 129 9.80 -2.77 -5.65
CA GLN A 129 11.22 -2.81 -5.28
C GLN A 129 11.47 -2.02 -4.00
N ASN A 130 10.91 -0.82 -3.86
CA ASN A 130 11.04 -0.04 -2.64
C ASN A 130 10.42 -0.74 -1.42
N ILE A 131 9.22 -1.33 -1.58
CA ILE A 131 8.59 -2.12 -0.53
C ILE A 131 9.50 -3.26 -0.09
N LEU A 132 10.06 -4.03 -1.03
CA LEU A 132 10.90 -5.20 -0.71
C LEU A 132 12.25 -4.84 -0.10
N HIS A 133 12.83 -3.69 -0.45
CA HIS A 133 14.11 -3.20 0.09
C HIS A 133 13.95 -2.30 1.31
N TYR A 134 12.73 -2.15 1.84
CA TYR A 134 12.48 -1.30 3.00
C TYR A 134 13.14 -1.90 4.26
N ASP A 135 14.25 -1.28 4.69
CA ASP A 135 15.06 -1.66 5.84
C ASP A 135 15.28 -0.41 6.71
N HIS A 136 14.34 -0.17 7.63
CA HIS A 136 14.28 0.99 8.52
C HIS A 136 13.67 0.62 9.88
#